data_AF-A0A7S4AG54-F1
#
_entry.id   AF-A0A7S4AG54-F1
#
_cell.length_a   1.000
_cell.length_b   1.000
_cell.length_c   1.000
_cell.angle_alpha   90.00
_cell.angle_beta   90.00
_cell.angle_gamma   90.00
#
_symmetry.space_group_name_H-M   'P 1'
#
loop_
_entity.id
_entity.type
_entity.pdbx_description
1 polymer ?
#
loop_
_entity_poly.entity_id
_entity_poly.type
_entity_poly.pdbx_seq_one_letter_code
_entity_poly.pdbx_strand_id
1 'polypeptide(L)'
;MSFVAGGDAETQRNGCLFMFWPGVDTKLVLPEAGHRGLVSKFFNSIPTRFVCFHFCFPKSPLFSLARAMLSIVVVQNNYRRIPRMKFHSGERMEMQYELMGYGIPVTLIPTTETGTLKAKTFKQWIKAKQLLDAAEKEDQRRRADGQSGSSSKRLECPGLNDVIFRSAGKSCMLNPGNVVFRGIFEKYHDEHVSAGQTEKRNLVWKIVEEIEARDGKFLTWEKRGWWIVLENRTEIRSKVATSLRDYNKQQRAIANEQSTKSSTFAFERQDGKRRKRGNSADYSSDDNQCGNLIREGCFS
;
A
#
# COMPACT_ATOMS: atom_id res chain seq x y z
N MET A 1 14.57 9.55 5.07
CA MET A 1 13.68 8.44 5.49
C MET A 1 13.94 8.00 6.92
N SER A 2 15.18 7.67 7.33
CA SER A 2 15.47 7.25 8.72
C SER A 2 15.02 8.26 9.78
N PHE A 3 15.22 9.56 9.55
CA PHE A 3 14.74 10.61 10.47
C PHE A 3 13.22 10.62 10.65
N VAL A 4 12.46 10.35 9.57
CA VAL A 4 10.99 10.27 9.64
C VAL A 4 10.58 9.05 10.47
N ALA A 5 11.19 7.90 10.22
CA ALA A 5 10.99 6.68 10.99
C ALA A 5 11.34 6.85 12.48
N GLY A 6 12.31 7.72 12.79
CA GLY A 6 12.69 8.07 14.15
C GLY A 6 11.69 8.98 14.87
N GLY A 7 10.78 9.67 14.18
CA GLY A 7 9.72 10.47 14.80
C GLY A 7 8.41 9.71 15.02
N ASP A 8 8.24 8.57 14.34
CA ASP A 8 7.02 7.78 14.40
C ASP A 8 7.11 6.69 15.49
N ALA A 9 6.29 6.83 16.54
CA ALA A 9 6.31 5.92 17.69
C ALA A 9 6.02 4.47 17.30
N GLU A 10 5.18 4.25 16.29
CA GLU A 10 4.87 2.92 15.79
C GLU A 10 6.08 2.29 15.09
N THR A 11 6.74 3.03 14.20
CA THR A 11 7.99 2.59 13.56
C THR A 11 9.12 2.37 14.57
N GLN A 12 9.20 3.16 15.64
CA GLN A 12 10.16 2.91 16.71
C GLN A 12 9.89 1.56 17.40
N ARG A 13 8.62 1.26 17.71
CA ARG A 13 8.22 0.01 18.38
C ARG A 13 8.40 -1.20 17.46
N ASN A 14 7.91 -1.12 16.23
CA ASN A 14 7.90 -2.24 15.30
C ASN A 14 9.20 -2.40 14.52
N GLY A 15 9.98 -1.32 14.42
CA GLY A 15 11.19 -1.22 13.61
C GLY A 15 10.90 -1.07 12.12
N CYS A 16 11.95 -0.91 11.32
CA CYS A 16 11.86 -0.79 9.87
C CYS A 16 12.65 -1.88 9.15
N LEU A 17 12.23 -2.14 7.91
CA LEU A 17 12.92 -3.04 6.99
C LEU A 17 13.78 -2.19 6.04
N PHE A 18 15.02 -2.62 5.84
CA PHE A 18 15.89 -2.02 4.84
C PHE A 18 16.01 -2.97 3.65
N MET A 19 15.86 -2.45 2.43
CA MET A 19 16.01 -3.24 1.21
C MET A 19 17.05 -2.56 0.31
N PHE A 20 18.05 -3.33 -0.11
CA PHE A 20 19.04 -2.93 -1.08
C PHE A 20 18.80 -3.66 -2.40
N TRP A 21 18.64 -2.89 -3.47
CA TRP A 21 18.41 -3.40 -4.83
C TRP A 21 19.24 -2.57 -5.82
N PRO A 22 20.42 -3.05 -6.28
CA PRO A 22 21.37 -2.26 -7.06
C PRO A 22 20.90 -1.95 -8.49
N GLY A 23 19.85 -2.60 -8.98
CA GLY A 23 19.38 -2.42 -10.36
C GLY A 23 20.29 -3.13 -11.37
N VAL A 24 20.29 -2.67 -12.63
CA VAL A 24 21.01 -3.30 -13.76
C VAL A 24 22.40 -2.69 -13.97
N ASP A 25 22.57 -1.41 -13.62
CA ASP A 25 23.87 -0.75 -13.75
C ASP A 25 24.74 -1.07 -12.53
N THR A 26 25.72 -1.94 -12.73
CA THR A 26 26.47 -2.58 -11.64
C THR A 26 27.93 -2.16 -11.62
N LYS A 27 28.19 -0.87 -11.86
CA LYS A 27 29.46 -0.24 -11.48
C LYS A 27 29.52 -0.08 -9.95
N LEU A 28 29.60 -1.21 -9.25
CA LEU A 28 29.75 -1.23 -7.80
C LEU A 28 31.19 -0.85 -7.47
N VAL A 29 31.38 0.37 -6.97
CA VAL A 29 32.66 0.78 -6.39
C VAL A 29 32.71 0.23 -4.97
N LEU A 30 33.75 -0.56 -4.66
CA LEU A 30 33.94 -1.08 -3.31
C LEU A 30 34.25 0.09 -2.35
N PRO A 31 33.64 0.12 -1.16
CA PRO A 31 33.89 1.19 -0.20
C PRO A 31 35.34 1.13 0.29
N GLU A 32 36.02 2.27 0.27
CA GLU A 32 37.34 2.44 0.91
C GLU A 32 37.29 2.12 2.41
N ALA A 33 38.44 1.77 2.99
CA ALA A 33 38.54 1.41 4.40
C ALA A 33 37.98 2.48 5.35
N GLY A 34 38.15 3.77 5.02
CA GLY A 34 37.61 4.89 5.80
C GLY A 34 36.09 4.90 5.91
N HIS A 35 35.38 4.36 4.92
CA HIS A 35 33.91 4.30 4.93
C HIS A 35 33.37 3.32 5.96
N ARG A 36 34.14 2.30 6.36
CA ARG A 36 33.67 1.27 7.32
C ARG A 36 33.31 1.89 8.67
N GLY A 37 34.15 2.81 9.16
CA GLY A 37 33.89 3.54 10.40
C GLY A 37 32.67 4.45 10.31
N LEU A 38 32.44 5.08 9.15
CA LEU A 38 31.28 5.94 8.92
C LEU A 38 29.98 5.12 8.90
N VAL A 39 29.96 3.95 8.27
CA VAL A 39 28.78 3.06 8.26
C VAL A 39 28.40 2.64 9.67
N SER A 40 29.38 2.25 10.50
CA SER A 40 29.14 1.90 11.89
C SER A 40 28.57 3.08 12.70
N LYS A 41 29.19 4.27 12.58
CA LYS A 41 28.70 5.50 13.21
C LYS A 41 27.28 5.84 12.74
N PHE A 42 27.00 5.73 11.44
CA PHE A 42 25.69 6.00 10.88
C PHE A 42 24.61 5.12 11.50
N PHE A 43 24.80 3.80 11.55
CA PHE A 43 23.81 2.90 12.16
C PHE A 43 23.65 3.11 13.67
N ASN A 44 24.73 3.44 14.38
CA ASN A 44 24.67 3.75 15.81
C ASN A 44 23.98 5.08 16.12
N SER A 45 23.97 6.03 15.17
CA SER A 45 23.34 7.34 15.35
C SER A 45 21.88 7.40 14.92
N ILE A 46 21.34 6.36 14.29
CA ILE A 46 19.95 6.35 13.84
C ILE A 46 19.04 5.90 15.01
N PRO A 47 18.08 6.73 15.44
CA PRO A 47 17.12 6.38 16.50
C PRO A 47 15.99 5.50 15.95
N THR A 48 16.31 4.56 15.08
CA THR A 48 15.35 3.67 14.44
C THR A 48 15.87 2.26 14.53
N ARG A 49 15.04 1.38 15.10
CA ARG A 49 15.31 -0.05 15.15
C ARG A 49 15.13 -0.62 13.75
N PHE A 50 16.16 -1.22 13.19
CA PHE A 50 15.98 -2.05 11.99
C PHE A 50 15.62 -3.47 12.42
N VAL A 51 14.70 -4.11 11.70
CA VAL A 51 14.29 -5.51 11.96
C VAL A 51 15.03 -6.47 11.05
N CYS A 52 15.15 -6.11 9.78
CA CYS A 52 15.78 -6.94 8.76
C CYS A 52 16.39 -6.08 7.65
N PHE A 53 17.48 -6.58 7.07
CA PHE A 53 18.12 -6.07 5.85
C PHE A 53 17.98 -7.12 4.76
N HIS A 54 17.30 -6.76 3.68
CA HIS A 54 17.18 -7.59 2.48
C HIS A 54 18.15 -7.05 1.42
N PHE A 55 19.15 -7.85 1.07
CA PHE A 55 20.09 -7.56 -0.01
C PHE A 55 19.72 -8.39 -1.22
N CYS A 56 19.22 -7.76 -2.28
CA CYS A 56 18.81 -8.43 -3.50
C CYS A 56 19.88 -8.21 -4.57
N PHE A 57 20.75 -9.20 -4.75
CA PHE A 57 21.88 -9.11 -5.67
C PHE A 57 21.66 -9.97 -6.92
N PRO A 58 21.99 -9.48 -8.12
CA PRO A 58 22.03 -10.35 -9.29
C PRO A 58 23.13 -11.41 -9.11
N LYS A 59 22.94 -12.58 -9.72
CA LYS A 59 23.92 -13.67 -9.74
C LYS A 59 25.19 -13.19 -10.48
N SER A 60 26.17 -12.67 -9.73
CA SER A 60 27.49 -12.31 -10.27
C SER A 60 28.61 -12.54 -9.23
N PRO A 61 29.85 -12.85 -9.67
CA PRO A 61 30.99 -13.01 -8.77
C PRO A 61 31.25 -11.78 -7.89
N LEU A 62 31.05 -10.58 -8.46
CA LEU A 62 31.23 -9.32 -7.74
C LEU A 62 30.27 -9.20 -6.54
N PHE A 63 29.00 -9.55 -6.72
CA PHE A 63 28.03 -9.51 -5.62
C PHE A 63 28.21 -10.65 -4.62
N SER A 64 28.73 -11.79 -5.05
CA SER A 64 29.15 -12.86 -4.13
C SER A 64 30.25 -12.36 -3.19
N LEU A 65 31.26 -11.67 -3.74
CA LEU A 65 32.32 -11.03 -2.94
C LEU A 65 31.75 -9.93 -2.03
N ALA A 66 30.86 -9.08 -2.55
CA ALA A 66 30.22 -8.03 -1.76
C ALA A 66 29.42 -8.60 -0.57
N ARG A 67 28.70 -9.71 -0.78
CA ARG A 67 27.99 -10.44 0.29
C ARG A 67 28.95 -10.96 1.35
N ALA A 68 30.07 -11.57 0.96
CA ALA A 68 31.08 -12.06 1.90
C ALA A 68 31.65 -10.90 2.75
N MET A 69 31.99 -9.78 2.09
CA MET A 69 32.50 -8.57 2.76
C MET A 69 31.48 -7.97 3.73
N LEU A 70 30.21 -7.80 3.31
CA LEU A 70 29.14 -7.30 4.16
C LEU A 70 28.92 -8.20 5.38
N SER A 71 28.97 -9.51 5.19
CA SER A 71 28.83 -10.48 6.28
C SER A 71 29.95 -10.32 7.31
N ILE A 72 31.20 -10.17 6.87
CA ILE A 72 32.36 -9.94 7.75
C ILE A 72 32.20 -8.62 8.51
N VAL A 73 31.90 -7.51 7.82
CA VAL A 73 31.78 -6.17 8.43
C VAL A 73 30.67 -6.13 9.48
N VAL A 74 29.56 -6.82 9.25
CA VAL A 74 28.46 -6.85 10.21
C VAL A 74 28.75 -7.77 11.40
N VAL A 75 29.36 -8.93 11.17
CA VAL A 75 29.72 -9.89 12.24
C VAL A 75 30.80 -9.34 13.18
N GLN A 76 31.84 -8.68 12.63
CA GLN A 76 32.98 -8.21 13.42
C GLN A 76 32.64 -7.12 14.45
N ASN A 77 31.57 -6.35 14.23
CA ASN A 77 31.25 -5.21 15.07
C ASN A 77 30.39 -5.55 16.32
N ASN A 78 30.33 -6.82 16.75
CA ASN A 78 29.70 -7.26 18.01
C ASN A 78 28.31 -6.65 18.27
N TYR A 79 27.54 -6.44 17.20
CA TYR A 79 26.22 -5.85 17.31
C TYR A 79 25.27 -6.87 17.98
N ARG A 80 25.09 -6.80 19.30
CA ARG A 80 23.97 -7.49 19.99
C ARG A 80 22.59 -7.04 19.46
N ARG A 81 22.56 -6.02 18.60
CA ARG A 81 21.40 -5.47 17.91
C ARG A 81 21.38 -5.78 16.41
N ILE A 82 22.05 -6.85 15.92
CA ILE A 82 22.05 -7.13 14.47
C ILE A 82 20.61 -7.36 13.99
N PRO A 83 20.11 -6.49 13.11
CA PRO A 83 18.89 -6.74 12.36
C PRO A 83 19.15 -7.95 11.45
N ARG A 84 18.18 -8.85 11.34
CA ARG A 84 18.31 -10.08 10.55
C ARG A 84 18.79 -9.72 9.14
N MET A 85 19.86 -10.34 8.64
CA MET A 85 20.30 -10.10 7.26
C MET A 85 19.84 -11.25 6.38
N LYS A 86 19.24 -10.91 5.24
CA LYS A 86 18.79 -11.85 4.23
C LYS A 86 19.40 -11.47 2.89
N PHE A 87 20.11 -12.42 2.30
CA PHE A 87 20.73 -12.26 0.99
C PHE A 87 19.93 -13.07 -0.01
N HIS A 88 19.38 -12.37 -1.00
CA HIS A 88 18.68 -12.93 -2.13
C HIS A 88 19.62 -12.86 -3.33
N SER A 89 19.83 -13.98 -4.00
CA SER A 89 20.68 -14.07 -5.18
C SER A 89 19.99 -14.89 -6.23
N GLY A 90 19.63 -14.25 -7.34
CA GLY A 90 18.78 -14.89 -8.32
C GLY A 90 18.65 -14.09 -9.59
N GLU A 91 17.89 -14.65 -10.50
CA GLU A 91 17.17 -13.82 -11.44
C GLU A 91 16.20 -12.93 -10.66
N ARG A 92 15.84 -11.81 -11.27
CA ARG A 92 14.95 -10.84 -10.64
C ARG A 92 13.64 -11.45 -10.16
N MET A 93 13.00 -12.28 -11.00
CA MET A 93 11.71 -12.89 -10.67
C MET A 93 11.85 -13.81 -9.46
N GLU A 94 12.93 -14.61 -9.39
CA GLU A 94 13.23 -15.46 -8.23
C GLU A 94 13.32 -14.62 -6.95
N MET A 95 14.09 -13.54 -6.96
CA MET A 95 14.22 -12.65 -5.80
C MET A 95 12.90 -12.00 -5.41
N GLN A 96 12.07 -11.63 -6.38
CA GLN A 96 10.73 -11.09 -6.13
C GLN A 96 9.82 -12.12 -5.44
N TYR A 97 9.83 -13.38 -5.89
CA TYR A 97 9.08 -14.45 -5.23
C TYR A 97 9.57 -14.71 -3.81
N GLU A 98 10.90 -14.70 -3.60
CA GLU A 98 11.46 -14.84 -2.26
C GLU A 98 10.98 -13.70 -1.34
N LEU A 99 11.02 -12.44 -1.80
CA LEU A 99 10.54 -11.28 -1.04
C LEU A 99 9.05 -11.38 -0.70
N MET A 100 8.23 -11.89 -1.61
CA MET A 100 6.81 -12.15 -1.32
C MET A 100 6.63 -13.15 -0.18
N GLY A 101 7.50 -14.15 -0.05
CA GLY A 101 7.51 -15.09 1.07
C GLY A 101 7.75 -14.43 2.44
N TYR A 102 8.40 -13.26 2.46
CA TYR A 102 8.55 -12.43 3.67
C TYR A 102 7.41 -11.42 3.86
N GLY A 103 6.39 -11.45 3.02
CA GLY A 103 5.29 -10.49 3.02
C GLY A 103 5.67 -9.12 2.45
N ILE A 104 6.77 -9.00 1.70
CA ILE A 104 7.19 -7.75 1.05
C ILE A 104 6.53 -7.67 -0.33
N PRO A 105 5.58 -6.75 -0.58
CA PRO A 105 4.90 -6.68 -1.86
C PRO A 105 5.84 -6.20 -2.97
N VAL A 106 5.97 -6.99 -4.04
CA VAL A 106 6.85 -6.68 -5.18
C VAL A 106 6.45 -5.41 -5.93
N THR A 107 5.18 -5.00 -5.80
CA THR A 107 4.65 -3.76 -6.37
C THR A 107 5.22 -2.51 -5.71
N LEU A 108 5.75 -2.62 -4.48
CA LEU A 108 6.40 -1.54 -3.75
C LEU A 108 7.90 -1.42 -4.07
N ILE A 109 8.50 -2.40 -4.76
CA ILE A 109 9.90 -2.35 -5.17
C ILE A 109 10.02 -1.27 -6.26
N PRO A 110 10.88 -0.26 -6.10
CA PRO A 110 10.94 0.90 -6.99
C PRO A 110 11.68 0.59 -8.29
N THR A 111 11.42 -0.54 -8.94
CA THR A 111 12.07 -0.92 -10.21
C THR A 111 11.02 -1.36 -11.23
N THR A 112 11.14 -0.92 -12.49
CA THR A 112 10.37 -1.44 -13.66
C THR A 112 10.90 -2.80 -14.05
N GLU A 113 10.18 -3.65 -14.80
CA GLU A 113 10.66 -4.99 -15.24
C GLU A 113 12.03 -4.95 -15.94
N THR A 114 12.31 -3.89 -16.69
CA THR A 114 13.61 -3.61 -17.34
C THR A 114 14.74 -3.28 -16.35
N GLY A 115 14.41 -3.12 -15.07
CA GLY A 115 15.37 -2.82 -13.99
C GLY A 115 15.68 -1.34 -13.82
N THR A 116 14.96 -0.46 -14.54
CA THR A 116 15.02 0.98 -14.36
C THR A 116 14.37 1.39 -13.05
N LEU A 117 15.00 2.32 -12.31
CA LEU A 117 14.46 2.81 -11.05
C LEU A 117 13.22 3.69 -11.28
N LYS A 118 12.12 3.37 -10.60
CA LYS A 118 10.87 4.16 -10.58
C LYS A 118 11.04 5.37 -9.65
N ALA A 119 11.67 6.43 -10.15
CA ALA A 119 11.90 7.65 -9.36
C ALA A 119 10.63 8.49 -9.11
N LYS A 120 9.53 8.27 -9.83
CA LYS A 120 8.31 9.10 -9.75
C LYS A 120 7.75 9.16 -8.33
N THR A 121 7.49 8.01 -7.72
CA THR A 121 6.92 7.92 -6.36
C THR A 121 7.87 8.53 -5.32
N PHE A 122 9.18 8.30 -5.47
CA PHE A 122 10.18 8.88 -4.56
C PHE A 122 10.23 10.41 -4.68
N LYS A 123 10.22 10.96 -5.90
CA LYS A 123 10.15 12.42 -6.12
C LYS A 123 8.84 13.01 -5.56
N GLN A 124 7.72 12.32 -5.71
CA GLN A 124 6.44 12.73 -5.11
C GLN A 124 6.53 12.75 -3.58
N TRP A 125 7.13 11.72 -2.97
CA TRP A 125 7.34 11.67 -1.53
C TRP A 125 8.23 12.82 -1.03
N ILE A 126 9.36 13.13 -1.70
CA ILE A 126 10.20 14.28 -1.35
C ILE A 126 9.40 15.59 -1.38
N LYS A 127 8.62 15.83 -2.44
CA LYS A 127 7.80 17.03 -2.57
C LYS A 127 6.73 17.11 -1.48
N ALA A 128 6.03 16.00 -1.22
CA ALA A 128 5.05 15.94 -0.15
C ALA A 128 5.69 16.24 1.21
N LYS A 129 6.88 15.70 1.48
CA LYS A 129 7.63 15.96 2.71
C LYS A 129 7.99 17.43 2.87
N GLN A 130 8.52 18.05 1.82
CA GLN A 130 8.84 19.48 1.83
C GLN A 130 7.61 20.34 2.14
N LEU A 131 6.45 19.99 1.59
CA LEU A 131 5.19 20.70 1.84
C LEU A 131 4.68 20.49 3.27
N LEU A 132 4.80 19.29 3.82
CA LEU A 132 4.47 19.00 5.22
C LEU A 132 5.36 19.79 6.17
N ASP A 133 6.67 19.76 5.95
CA ASP A 133 7.64 20.47 6.80
C ASP A 133 7.46 21.99 6.72
N ALA A 134 7.16 22.54 5.54
CA ALA A 134 6.87 23.96 5.37
C ALA A 134 5.63 24.39 6.15
N ALA A 135 4.59 23.56 6.13
CA ALA A 135 3.34 23.91 6.76
C ALA A 135 3.32 23.62 8.26
N GLU A 136 4.11 22.67 8.75
CA GLU A 136 4.37 22.52 10.18
C GLU A 136 5.06 23.77 10.76
N LYS A 137 6.03 24.35 10.03
CA LYS A 137 6.66 25.62 10.42
C LYS A 137 5.67 26.77 10.46
N GLU A 138 4.74 26.82 9.52
CA GLU A 138 3.67 27.83 9.52
C GLU A 138 2.74 27.65 10.73
N ASP A 139 2.31 26.41 11.00
CA ASP A 139 1.47 26.09 12.17
C ASP A 139 2.18 26.46 13.48
N GLN A 140 3.49 26.24 13.58
CA GLN A 140 4.30 26.66 14.72
C GLN A 140 4.33 28.19 14.89
N ARG A 141 4.45 28.96 13.80
CA ARG A 141 4.41 30.43 13.86
C ARG A 141 3.04 30.93 14.33
N ARG A 142 1.95 30.39 13.77
CA ARG A 142 0.58 30.76 14.19
C ARG A 142 0.31 30.48 15.67
N ARG A 143 0.88 29.40 16.21
CA ARG A 143 0.81 29.08 17.65
C ARG A 143 1.58 30.09 18.51
N ALA A 144 2.74 30.56 18.04
CA ALA A 144 3.48 31.61 18.74
C ALA A 144 2.70 32.94 18.78
N ASP A 145 1.91 33.22 17.75
CA ASP A 145 1.05 34.40 17.65
C ASP A 145 -0.31 34.25 18.37
N GLY A 146 -0.55 33.13 19.08
CA GLY A 146 -1.79 32.90 19.82
C GLY A 146 -3.01 32.56 18.96
N GLN A 147 -2.85 32.28 17.67
CA GLN A 147 -3.97 31.88 16.81
C GLN A 147 -4.26 30.37 16.95
N SER A 148 -5.36 30.04 17.62
CA SER A 148 -5.87 28.67 17.71
C SER A 148 -6.73 28.33 16.49
N GLY A 149 -6.09 28.01 15.36
CA GLY A 149 -6.78 27.43 14.21
C GLY A 149 -6.96 25.93 14.36
N SER A 150 -8.14 25.40 14.00
CA SER A 150 -8.32 23.96 13.80
C SER A 150 -7.54 23.52 12.55
N SER A 151 -6.30 23.08 12.73
CA SER A 151 -5.51 22.53 11.63
C SER A 151 -5.81 21.04 11.49
N SER A 152 -6.44 20.67 10.37
CA SER A 152 -6.66 19.26 10.05
C SER A 152 -5.34 18.50 10.13
N LYS A 153 -5.33 17.40 10.89
CA LYS A 153 -4.11 16.63 11.14
C LYS A 153 -3.62 15.96 9.85
N ARG A 154 -2.52 16.47 9.31
CA ARG A 154 -1.83 15.92 8.14
C ARG A 154 -0.87 14.83 8.57
N LEU A 155 -0.89 13.70 7.87
CA LEU A 155 -0.06 12.53 8.16
C LEU A 155 0.75 12.14 6.92
N GLU A 156 2.02 11.83 7.14
CA GLU A 156 2.91 11.35 6.07
C GLU A 156 2.65 9.88 5.75
N CYS A 157 2.49 9.05 6.78
CA CYS A 157 2.24 7.62 6.68
C CYS A 157 1.05 7.22 7.58
N PRO A 158 0.12 6.36 7.12
CA PRO A 158 -0.90 5.76 7.97
C PRO A 158 -0.27 4.85 9.02
N GLY A 159 -0.87 4.78 10.21
CA GLY A 159 -0.53 3.77 11.20
C GLY A 159 -1.09 2.39 10.84
N LEU A 160 -0.67 1.34 11.57
CA LEU A 160 -1.11 -0.04 11.30
C LEU A 160 -2.61 -0.24 11.54
N ASN A 161 -3.21 0.51 12.46
CA ASN A 161 -4.64 0.42 12.77
C ASN A 161 -5.50 1.42 11.97
N ASP A 162 -4.88 2.30 11.18
CA ASP A 162 -5.60 3.31 10.44
C ASP A 162 -6.32 2.71 9.23
N VAL A 163 -7.56 3.14 8.99
CA VAL A 163 -8.37 2.77 7.83
C VAL A 163 -8.22 3.85 6.77
N ILE A 164 -7.66 3.47 5.63
CA ILE A 164 -7.40 4.40 4.52
C ILE A 164 -8.48 4.29 3.44
N PHE A 165 -9.06 5.44 3.09
CA PHE A 165 -9.98 5.60 1.98
C PHE A 165 -9.25 6.30 0.82
N ARG A 166 -9.19 5.63 -0.33
CA ARG A 166 -8.62 6.18 -1.56
C ARG A 166 -9.48 5.80 -2.74
N SER A 167 -9.85 6.78 -3.56
CA SER A 167 -10.71 6.57 -4.73
C SER A 167 -10.06 5.74 -5.84
N ALA A 168 -8.76 5.45 -5.76
CA ALA A 168 -8.03 4.74 -6.80
C ALA A 168 -7.00 3.75 -6.23
N GLY A 169 -7.10 2.50 -6.68
CA GLY A 169 -6.06 1.48 -6.59
C GLY A 169 -6.30 0.38 -5.56
N LYS A 170 -5.92 -0.85 -5.92
CA LYS A 170 -5.97 -2.03 -5.04
C LYS A 170 -4.99 -1.94 -3.86
N SER A 171 -4.01 -1.03 -3.90
CA SER A 171 -2.96 -0.95 -2.87
C SER A 171 -3.48 -0.55 -1.49
N CYS A 172 -4.58 0.19 -1.41
CA CYS A 172 -5.16 0.54 -0.11
C CYS A 172 -5.72 -0.69 0.64
N MET A 173 -6.09 -1.74 -0.08
CA MET A 173 -6.63 -2.97 0.51
C MET A 173 -5.59 -3.79 1.27
N LEU A 174 -4.30 -3.53 1.01
CA LEU A 174 -3.18 -4.22 1.66
C LEU A 174 -2.72 -3.53 2.95
N ASN A 175 -3.26 -2.35 3.27
CA ASN A 175 -2.96 -1.71 4.54
C ASN A 175 -3.48 -2.58 5.70
N PRO A 176 -2.68 -2.86 6.74
CA PRO A 176 -3.10 -3.73 7.84
C PRO A 176 -4.42 -3.28 8.50
N GLY A 177 -4.63 -1.97 8.65
CA GLY A 177 -5.89 -1.44 9.19
C GLY A 177 -7.09 -1.75 8.29
N ASN A 178 -6.91 -1.75 6.96
CA ASN A 178 -7.96 -2.16 6.01
C ASN A 178 -8.19 -3.67 5.99
N VAL A 179 -7.18 -4.49 6.35
CA VAL A 179 -7.35 -5.94 6.56
C VAL A 179 -8.22 -6.18 7.79
N VAL A 180 -7.88 -5.55 8.92
CA VAL A 180 -8.68 -5.62 10.16
C VAL A 180 -10.10 -5.11 9.92
N PHE A 181 -10.24 -3.98 9.24
CA PHE A 181 -11.54 -3.39 8.89
C PHE A 181 -12.44 -4.35 8.10
N ARG A 182 -11.87 -5.13 7.17
CA ARG A 182 -12.62 -6.18 6.45
C ARG A 182 -13.02 -7.35 7.35
N GLY A 183 -12.15 -7.78 8.26
CA GLY A 183 -12.51 -8.79 9.27
C GLY A 183 -13.67 -8.34 10.15
N ILE A 184 -13.77 -7.04 10.43
CA ILE A 184 -14.92 -6.46 11.15
C ILE A 184 -16.20 -6.55 10.28
N PHE A 185 -16.12 -6.33 8.96
CA PHE A 185 -17.27 -6.53 8.08
C PHE A 185 -17.72 -7.98 8.04
N GLU A 186 -16.79 -8.92 7.97
CA GLU A 186 -17.07 -10.37 8.06
C GLU A 186 -17.82 -10.69 9.36
N LYS A 187 -17.35 -10.17 10.50
CA LYS A 187 -17.98 -10.34 11.82
C LYS A 187 -19.44 -9.87 11.86
N TYR A 188 -19.77 -8.75 11.22
CA TYR A 188 -21.12 -8.17 11.23
C TYR A 188 -21.95 -8.50 9.97
N HIS A 189 -21.47 -9.39 9.11
CA HIS A 189 -22.10 -9.66 7.81
C HIS A 189 -23.53 -10.18 7.97
N ASP A 190 -23.72 -11.24 8.76
CA ASP A 190 -25.02 -11.89 8.93
C ASP A 190 -26.05 -10.96 9.61
N GLU A 191 -25.63 -10.26 10.68
CA GLU A 191 -26.46 -9.24 11.36
C GLU A 191 -26.89 -8.15 10.37
N HIS A 192 -25.97 -7.68 9.51
CA HIS A 192 -26.29 -6.68 8.50
C HIS A 192 -27.26 -7.21 7.42
N VAL A 193 -27.15 -8.47 7.02
CA VAL A 193 -28.04 -9.05 6.00
C VAL A 193 -29.48 -9.15 6.52
N SER A 194 -29.68 -9.58 7.77
CA SER A 194 -31.00 -9.70 8.39
C SER A 194 -31.58 -8.37 8.90
N ALA A 195 -30.74 -7.37 9.17
CA ALA A 195 -31.12 -6.12 9.81
C ALA A 195 -32.03 -5.20 8.96
N GLY A 196 -32.92 -4.47 9.64
CA GLY A 196 -33.66 -3.34 9.10
C GLY A 196 -32.79 -2.10 8.85
N GLN A 197 -33.36 -1.02 8.29
CA GLN A 197 -32.59 0.20 7.97
C GLN A 197 -31.98 0.88 9.20
N THR A 198 -32.73 0.97 10.29
CA THR A 198 -32.26 1.57 11.55
C THR A 198 -31.13 0.76 12.19
N GLU A 199 -31.27 -0.57 12.19
CA GLU A 199 -30.24 -1.49 12.70
C GLU A 199 -28.97 -1.45 11.85
N LYS A 200 -29.09 -1.37 10.51
CA LYS A 200 -27.94 -1.17 9.60
C LYS A 200 -27.18 0.12 9.92
N ARG A 201 -27.90 1.20 10.21
CA ARG A 201 -27.25 2.45 10.64
C ARG A 201 -26.49 2.27 11.97
N ASN A 202 -27.06 1.53 12.92
CA ASN A 202 -26.41 1.25 14.20
C ASN A 202 -25.18 0.36 14.03
N LEU A 203 -25.24 -0.65 13.16
CA LEU A 203 -24.11 -1.49 12.80
C LEU A 203 -22.93 -0.69 12.25
N VAL A 204 -23.20 0.28 11.37
CA VAL A 204 -22.14 1.15 10.83
C VAL A 204 -21.45 1.93 11.95
N TRP A 205 -22.19 2.42 12.96
CA TRP A 205 -21.59 3.08 14.11
C TRP A 205 -20.77 2.14 14.99
N LYS A 206 -21.27 0.93 15.27
CA LYS A 206 -20.52 -0.11 15.99
C LYS A 206 -19.17 -0.38 15.32
N ILE A 207 -19.13 -0.43 13.99
CA ILE A 207 -17.89 -0.62 13.22
C ILE A 207 -16.93 0.55 13.39
N VAL A 208 -17.43 1.79 13.34
CA VAL A 208 -16.62 3.00 13.56
C VAL A 208 -16.00 2.97 14.96
N GLU A 209 -16.82 2.72 15.97
CA GLU A 209 -16.40 2.63 17.37
C GLU A 209 -15.38 1.51 17.60
N GLU A 210 -15.53 0.36 16.93
CA GLU A 210 -14.57 -0.74 17.05
C GLU A 210 -13.19 -0.42 16.46
N ILE A 211 -13.12 0.41 15.41
CA ILE A 211 -11.84 0.92 14.87
C ILE A 211 -11.24 1.96 15.82
N GLU A 212 -12.05 2.89 16.33
CA GLU A 212 -11.60 3.94 17.26
C GLU A 212 -11.10 3.33 18.58
N ALA A 213 -11.74 2.27 19.09
CA ALA A 213 -11.32 1.52 20.28
C ALA A 213 -9.94 0.86 20.12
N ARG A 214 -9.45 0.68 18.88
CA ARG A 214 -8.12 0.15 18.57
C ARG A 214 -7.09 1.26 18.28
N ASP A 215 -7.42 2.51 18.63
CA ASP A 215 -6.64 3.72 18.29
C ASP A 215 -6.47 3.92 16.77
N GLY A 216 -7.38 3.34 15.98
CA GLY A 216 -7.40 3.48 14.52
C GLY A 216 -8.08 4.77 14.08
N LYS A 217 -7.52 5.43 13.06
CA LYS A 217 -8.09 6.64 12.44
C LYS A 217 -8.63 6.33 11.06
N PHE A 218 -9.60 7.13 10.62
CA PHE A 218 -10.07 7.11 9.25
C PHE A 218 -9.34 8.18 8.45
N LEU A 219 -8.67 7.78 7.38
CA LEU A 219 -7.82 8.66 6.60
C LEU A 219 -8.33 8.78 5.17
N THR A 220 -8.16 9.96 4.57
CA THR A 220 -8.36 10.20 3.15
C THR A 220 -7.07 10.68 2.51
N TRP A 221 -6.85 10.31 1.24
CA TRP A 221 -5.67 10.74 0.50
C TRP A 221 -5.87 12.13 -0.11
N GLU A 222 -4.99 13.07 0.24
CA GLU A 222 -4.94 14.38 -0.37
C GLU A 222 -4.20 14.31 -1.72
N LYS A 223 -4.69 15.05 -2.72
CA LYS A 223 -4.11 15.02 -4.08
C LYS A 223 -2.63 15.46 -4.09
N ARG A 224 -2.25 16.27 -3.10
CA ARG A 224 -0.88 16.79 -2.93
C ARG A 224 0.11 15.77 -2.35
N GLY A 225 -0.34 14.59 -1.93
CA GLY A 225 0.55 13.47 -1.62
C GLY A 225 0.70 13.10 -0.14
N TRP A 226 -0.27 13.44 0.70
CA TRP A 226 -0.29 13.07 2.13
C TRP A 226 -1.68 12.58 2.56
N TRP A 227 -1.77 12.03 3.76
CA TRP A 227 -3.02 11.59 4.36
C TRP A 227 -3.61 12.69 5.24
N ILE A 228 -4.94 12.78 5.27
CA ILE A 228 -5.69 13.69 6.14
C ILE A 228 -6.60 12.84 7.02
N VAL A 229 -6.58 13.11 8.33
CA VAL A 229 -7.50 12.48 9.27
C VAL A 229 -8.91 13.04 9.04
N LEU A 230 -9.88 12.14 8.84
CA LEU A 230 -11.28 12.51 8.78
C LEU A 230 -11.80 12.73 10.20
N GLU A 231 -12.20 13.96 10.51
CA GLU A 231 -12.76 14.32 11.82
C GLU A 231 -14.29 14.35 11.80
N ASN A 232 -14.89 14.56 10.62
CA ASN A 232 -16.34 14.59 10.48
C ASN A 232 -16.93 13.18 10.58
N ARG A 233 -17.54 12.86 11.74
CA ARG A 233 -18.15 11.54 11.97
C ARG A 233 -19.23 11.19 10.94
N THR A 234 -19.94 12.16 10.38
CA THR A 234 -20.94 11.91 9.32
C THR A 234 -20.29 11.43 8.03
N GLU A 235 -19.15 12.03 7.66
CA GLU A 235 -18.36 11.60 6.50
C GLU A 235 -17.76 10.21 6.73
N ILE A 236 -17.18 9.95 7.91
CA ILE A 236 -16.65 8.64 8.30
C ILE A 236 -17.75 7.58 8.15
N ARG A 237 -18.91 7.80 8.79
CA ARG A 237 -20.06 6.89 8.72
C ARG A 237 -20.48 6.62 7.27
N SER A 238 -20.53 7.65 6.42
CA SER A 238 -20.89 7.50 5.01
C SER A 238 -19.91 6.62 4.24
N LYS A 239 -18.59 6.80 4.46
CA LYS A 239 -17.55 5.96 3.84
C LYS A 239 -17.58 4.52 4.34
N VAL A 240 -17.80 4.31 5.65
CA VAL A 240 -17.93 2.96 6.23
C VAL A 240 -19.17 2.26 5.68
N ALA A 241 -20.32 2.94 5.63
CA ALA A 241 -21.55 2.39 5.06
C ALA A 241 -21.39 2.00 3.58
N THR A 242 -20.73 2.86 2.79
CA THR A 242 -20.41 2.57 1.38
C THR A 242 -19.51 1.34 1.25
N SER A 243 -18.45 1.27 2.06
CA SER A 243 -17.50 0.16 2.06
C SER A 243 -18.15 -1.17 2.47
N LEU A 244 -19.03 -1.15 3.47
CA LEU A 244 -19.79 -2.33 3.91
C LEU A 244 -20.78 -2.79 2.83
N ARG A 245 -21.45 -1.86 2.15
CA ARG A 245 -22.32 -2.17 1.01
C ARG A 245 -21.54 -2.83 -0.12
N ASP A 246 -20.37 -2.29 -0.47
CA ASP A 246 -19.53 -2.80 -1.55
C ASP A 246 -18.96 -4.19 -1.19
N TYR A 247 -18.58 -4.40 0.07
CA TYR A 247 -18.21 -5.71 0.60
C TYR A 247 -19.35 -6.72 0.44
N ASN A 248 -20.58 -6.38 0.85
CA ASN A 248 -21.74 -7.26 0.71
C ASN A 248 -22.07 -7.58 -0.76
N LYS A 249 -21.92 -6.59 -1.65
CA LYS A 249 -22.06 -6.80 -3.09
C LYS A 249 -21.03 -7.80 -3.61
N GLN A 250 -19.79 -7.70 -3.15
CA GLN A 250 -18.73 -8.65 -3.50
C GLN A 250 -19.03 -10.07 -2.98
N GLN A 251 -19.50 -10.22 -1.74
CA GLN A 251 -19.88 -11.53 -1.19
C GLN A 251 -21.01 -12.19 -1.99
N ARG A 252 -22.02 -11.41 -2.40
CA ARG A 252 -23.10 -11.92 -3.28
C ARG A 252 -22.57 -12.35 -4.64
N ALA A 253 -21.63 -11.60 -5.22
CA ALA A 253 -21.03 -11.97 -6.50
C ALA A 253 -20.26 -13.31 -6.38
N ILE A 254 -19.49 -13.49 -5.30
CA ILE A 254 -18.77 -14.73 -5.01
C ILE A 254 -19.74 -15.91 -4.82
N ALA A 255 -20.81 -15.72 -4.04
CA ALA A 255 -21.83 -16.76 -3.81
C ALA A 255 -22.53 -17.17 -5.12
N ASN A 256 -22.83 -16.21 -5.99
CA ASN A 256 -23.45 -16.48 -7.29
C ASN A 256 -22.50 -17.20 -8.26
N GLU A 257 -21.21 -16.84 -8.26
CA GLU A 257 -20.18 -17.50 -9.09
C GLU A 257 -20.03 -18.98 -8.72
N GLN A 258 -20.11 -19.31 -7.43
CA GLN A 258 -20.06 -20.70 -6.96
C GLN A 258 -21.28 -21.51 -7.37
N SER A 259 -22.46 -20.87 -7.52
CA SER A 259 -23.66 -21.54 -7.99
C SER A 259 -23.61 -21.87 -9.49
N THR A 260 -22.77 -21.16 -10.26
CA THR A 260 -22.52 -21.44 -11.68
C THR A 260 -21.45 -22.51 -11.91
N LYS A 261 -21.32 -23.49 -11.00
CA LYS A 261 -20.80 -24.81 -11.37
C LYS A 261 -21.86 -25.55 -12.19
N SER A 262 -22.24 -24.99 -13.32
CA SER A 262 -22.93 -25.75 -14.36
C SER A 262 -22.03 -26.93 -14.69
N SER A 263 -22.53 -28.14 -14.45
CA SER A 263 -21.85 -29.35 -14.91
C SER A 263 -21.54 -29.16 -16.39
N THR A 264 -20.27 -29.14 -16.77
CA THR A 264 -19.84 -29.11 -18.18
C THR A 264 -20.52 -30.22 -19.00
N PHE A 265 -21.00 -31.28 -18.34
CA PHE A 265 -21.92 -32.29 -18.86
C PHE A 265 -23.17 -31.73 -19.58
N ALA A 266 -23.69 -30.58 -19.17
CA ALA A 266 -24.86 -29.96 -19.81
C ALA A 266 -24.52 -29.33 -21.17
N PHE A 267 -23.26 -29.00 -21.43
CA PHE A 267 -22.78 -28.47 -22.70
C PHE A 267 -22.16 -29.53 -23.60
N GLU A 268 -21.71 -30.66 -23.05
CA GLU A 268 -21.16 -31.80 -23.80
C GLU A 268 -22.18 -32.48 -24.73
N ARG A 269 -23.48 -32.18 -24.58
CA ARG A 269 -24.54 -32.63 -25.51
C ARG A 269 -24.93 -31.63 -26.60
N GLN A 270 -24.22 -30.51 -26.74
CA GLN A 270 -24.47 -29.51 -27.79
C GLN A 270 -23.55 -29.64 -29.01
N ASP A 271 -22.84 -30.76 -29.15
CA ASP A 271 -22.09 -31.07 -30.36
C ASP A 271 -23.03 -31.31 -31.55
N GLY A 272 -23.11 -30.33 -32.45
CA GLY A 272 -23.27 -30.62 -33.87
C GLY A 272 -24.42 -29.92 -34.62
N LYS A 273 -25.41 -29.31 -33.97
CA LYS A 273 -26.43 -28.55 -34.71
C LYS A 273 -26.05 -27.08 -34.82
N ARG A 274 -25.23 -26.77 -35.83
CA ARG A 274 -24.99 -25.41 -36.34
C ARG A 274 -26.33 -24.67 -36.48
N ARG A 275 -26.63 -23.77 -35.55
CA ARG A 275 -27.70 -22.78 -35.74
C ARG A 275 -27.29 -21.90 -36.91
N LYS A 276 -27.96 -22.09 -38.04
CA LYS A 276 -27.88 -21.24 -39.23
C LYS A 276 -28.29 -19.82 -38.79
N ARG A 277 -27.31 -18.93 -38.60
CA ARG A 277 -27.57 -17.50 -38.34
C ARG A 277 -28.32 -16.96 -39.57
N GLY A 278 -29.60 -16.65 -39.38
CA GLY A 278 -30.37 -15.89 -40.37
C GLY A 278 -29.72 -14.53 -40.57
N ASN A 279 -29.37 -14.23 -41.81
CA ASN A 279 -28.82 -12.96 -42.24
C ASN A 279 -29.99 -11.99 -42.41
N SER A 280 -30.40 -11.33 -41.32
CA SER A 280 -31.35 -10.22 -41.38
C SER A 280 -30.56 -8.93 -41.47
N ALA A 281 -30.28 -8.54 -42.71
CA ALA A 281 -29.95 -7.17 -43.06
C ALA A 281 -31.25 -6.37 -43.02
N ASP A 282 -31.39 -5.49 -42.05
CA ASP A 282 -32.25 -4.32 -42.19
C ASP A 282 -31.55 -3.13 -41.52
N TYR A 283 -30.94 -2.31 -42.37
CA TYR A 283 -30.23 -1.09 -42.01
C TYR A 283 -31.21 0.05 -42.27
N SER A 284 -32.05 0.38 -41.28
CA SER A 284 -32.73 1.67 -41.26
C SER A 284 -31.83 2.66 -40.52
N SER A 285 -31.16 3.49 -41.29
CA SER A 285 -30.54 4.72 -40.84
C SER A 285 -31.60 5.64 -40.27
N ASP A 286 -31.53 5.90 -38.96
CA ASP A 286 -32.11 7.09 -38.37
C ASP A 286 -31.22 7.60 -37.25
N ASP A 287 -31.00 8.91 -37.35
CA ASP A 287 -30.17 9.76 -36.52
C ASP A 287 -30.50 9.63 -35.03
N ASN A 288 -29.47 9.55 -34.19
CA ASN A 288 -29.53 10.32 -32.96
C ASN A 288 -28.16 10.67 -32.38
N GLN A 289 -27.93 11.97 -32.32
CA GLN A 289 -26.88 12.66 -31.59
C GLN A 289 -26.84 12.21 -30.13
N CYS A 290 -25.68 11.75 -29.66
CA CYS A 290 -25.33 11.91 -28.26
C CYS A 290 -23.82 12.16 -28.13
N GLY A 291 -23.52 13.28 -27.48
CA GLY A 291 -22.22 13.92 -27.40
C GLY A 291 -21.10 13.05 -26.84
N ASN A 292 -20.00 13.08 -27.58
CA ASN A 292 -18.67 12.73 -27.10
C ASN A 292 -18.27 13.67 -25.95
N LEU A 293 -18.26 13.15 -24.73
CA LEU A 293 -17.49 13.71 -23.61
C LEU A 293 -16.24 12.86 -23.42
N ILE A 294 -15.27 13.07 -24.31
CA ILE A 294 -13.88 12.66 -24.13
C ILE A 294 -13.30 13.57 -23.05
N ARG A 295 -13.21 13.06 -21.82
CA ARG A 295 -12.35 13.66 -20.79
C ARG A 295 -10.94 13.09 -20.95
N GLU A 296 -10.16 13.75 -21.79
CA GLU A 296 -8.72 13.83 -21.57
C GLU A 296 -8.48 14.66 -20.29
N GLY A 297 -7.76 14.08 -19.34
CA GLY A 297 -7.50 14.70 -18.05
C GLY A 297 -6.10 14.34 -17.59
N CYS A 298 -5.17 15.22 -17.95
CA CYS A 298 -3.76 15.28 -17.60
C CYS A 298 -3.40 14.66 -16.24
N PHE A 299 -2.50 13.69 -16.27
CA PHE A 299 -1.60 13.42 -15.16
C PHE A 299 -0.38 14.34 -15.29
N SER A 300 -0.41 15.45 -14.55
CA SER A 300 0.75 16.28 -14.25
C SER A 300 0.93 16.34 -12.73
#